data_AF-A0A949F968-F1
#
_entry.id   AF-A0A949F968-F1
#
_cell.length_a   1.000
_cell.length_b   1.000
_cell.length_c   1.000
_cell.angle_alpha   90.00
_cell.angle_beta   90.00
_cell.angle_gamma   90.00
#
_symmetry.space_group_name_H-M   'P 1'
#
loop_
_entity.id
_entity.type
_entity.pdbx_description
1 polymer ?
#
loop_
_entity_poly.entity_id
_entity_poly.type
_entity_poly.pdbx_seq_one_letter_code
_entity_poly.pdbx_strand_id
1 'polypeptide(L)'
;MGAIQSAKGNVKLFTGTTIIAVRKDGRTAVAGDGQVSLASQTIIKQNAVKIRRLYKNQVIAGFAGGVADAFALFERFEGKLEEAHGNLARAAVQLAKDWRTDKSLRRLEALLVVADVKTLLLISGSGEVIEPDDGIVAVGSGGSFALAAARALARHADLSAREIAREALEIAAEICVFTNKNITIEELIEEELTQGGGTVGSDA
;
A
#
# COMPACT_ATOMS: atom_id res chain seq x y z
N MET A 1 25.65 -36.32 21.35
CA MET A 1 26.31 -35.21 20.62
C MET A 1 25.40 -34.82 19.46
N GLY A 2 24.36 -34.04 19.75
CA GLY A 2 23.38 -33.61 18.76
C GLY A 2 23.86 -32.34 18.07
N ALA A 3 24.06 -32.39 16.76
CA ALA A 3 24.36 -31.21 15.96
C ALA A 3 23.14 -30.28 15.98
N ILE A 4 23.29 -29.11 16.62
CA ILE A 4 22.37 -27.98 16.47
C ILE A 4 22.53 -27.54 15.01
N GLN A 5 21.58 -27.95 14.18
CA GLN A 5 21.48 -27.53 12.80
C GLN A 5 21.14 -26.03 12.80
N SER A 6 22.13 -25.20 12.47
CA SER A 6 21.93 -23.77 12.26
C SER A 6 20.87 -23.57 11.17
N ALA A 7 19.69 -23.11 11.58
CA ALA A 7 18.69 -22.60 10.67
C ALA A 7 19.25 -21.34 10.02
N LYS A 8 19.96 -21.48 8.89
CA LYS A 8 20.24 -20.38 7.98
C LYS A 8 18.93 -19.97 7.32
N GLY A 9 18.09 -19.26 8.07
CA GLY A 9 16.99 -18.51 7.49
C GLY A 9 17.57 -17.49 6.52
N ASN A 10 17.07 -17.44 5.28
CA ASN A 10 17.43 -16.39 4.34
C ASN A 10 17.10 -15.05 5.00
N VAL A 11 18.12 -14.33 5.47
CA VAL A 11 17.93 -13.00 6.04
C VAL A 11 17.47 -12.10 4.90
N LYS A 12 16.28 -11.52 5.02
CA LYS A 12 15.75 -10.55 4.06
C LYS A 12 16.75 -9.39 3.97
N LEU A 13 17.31 -9.17 2.77
CA LEU A 13 18.36 -8.18 2.57
C LEU A 13 17.84 -6.76 2.80
N PHE A 14 16.59 -6.48 2.40
CA PHE A 14 15.94 -5.19 2.62
C PHE A 14 14.62 -5.37 3.37
N THR A 15 14.51 -4.69 4.51
CA THR A 15 13.31 -4.65 5.35
C THR A 15 12.77 -3.23 5.39
N GLY A 16 11.45 -3.09 5.42
CA GLY A 16 10.74 -1.81 5.25
C GLY A 16 10.11 -1.68 3.85
N THR A 17 9.11 -0.84 3.66
CA THR A 17 8.44 0.06 4.61
C THR A 17 7.14 -0.57 5.10
N THR A 18 6.51 0.05 6.09
CA THR A 18 5.13 -0.20 6.51
C THR A 18 4.21 0.69 5.69
N ILE A 19 3.13 0.11 5.17
CA ILE A 19 2.09 0.83 4.44
C ILE A 19 0.75 0.48 5.05
N ILE A 20 -0.12 1.48 5.20
CA ILE A 20 -1.51 1.30 5.62
C ILE A 20 -2.44 2.04 4.66
N ALA A 21 -3.59 1.45 4.39
CA ALA A 21 -4.69 2.10 3.72
C ALA A 21 -5.95 2.03 4.58
N VAL A 22 -6.68 3.13 4.63
CA VAL A 22 -7.89 3.32 5.41
C VAL A 22 -8.95 3.95 4.51
N ARG A 23 -10.09 3.30 4.37
CA ARG A 23 -11.29 3.83 3.71
C ARG A 23 -12.35 4.08 4.79
N LYS A 24 -12.75 5.33 4.96
CA LYS A 24 -13.75 5.75 5.95
C LYS A 24 -14.51 6.97 5.43
N ASP A 25 -15.84 6.96 5.54
CA ASP A 25 -16.74 8.10 5.26
C ASP A 25 -16.49 8.81 3.92
N GLY A 26 -16.44 8.03 2.81
CA GLY A 26 -16.22 8.57 1.46
C GLY A 26 -14.81 9.10 1.20
N ARG A 27 -13.84 8.76 2.08
CA ARG A 27 -12.43 9.12 1.95
C ARG A 27 -11.55 7.87 1.99
N THR A 28 -10.51 7.88 1.19
CA THR A 28 -9.49 6.83 1.17
C THR A 28 -8.12 7.47 1.39
N ALA A 29 -7.43 7.08 2.46
CA ALA A 29 -6.06 7.49 2.73
C ALA A 29 -5.13 6.29 2.62
N VAL A 30 -3.99 6.46 1.95
CA VAL A 30 -2.89 5.49 1.94
C VAL A 30 -1.64 6.19 2.44
N ALA A 31 -1.03 5.60 3.47
CA ALA A 31 0.14 6.14 4.13
C ALA A 31 1.26 5.11 4.18
N GLY A 32 2.51 5.58 4.23
CA GLY A 32 3.66 4.72 4.49
C GLY A 32 4.78 5.45 5.19
N ASP A 33 5.58 4.70 5.96
CA ASP A 33 6.80 5.22 6.56
C ASP A 33 7.98 5.22 5.58
N GLY A 34 9.09 5.85 5.99
CA GLY A 34 10.24 6.05 5.13
C GLY A 34 11.44 5.14 5.40
N GLN A 35 11.37 4.24 6.37
CA GLN A 35 12.51 3.43 6.77
C GLN A 35 12.83 2.31 5.79
N VAL A 36 14.10 2.22 5.39
CA VAL A 36 14.67 1.05 4.71
C VAL A 36 15.87 0.59 5.51
N SER A 37 15.82 -0.67 5.94
CA SER A 37 16.87 -1.33 6.72
C SER A 37 17.55 -2.43 5.89
N LEU A 38 18.87 -2.38 5.82
CA LEU A 38 19.72 -3.40 5.20
C LEU A 38 20.04 -4.50 6.21
N ALA A 39 19.93 -5.76 5.76
CA ALA A 39 20.18 -6.97 6.55
C ALA A 39 19.46 -6.99 7.91
N SER A 40 18.34 -6.26 8.01
CA SER A 40 17.57 -6.07 9.25
C SER A 40 18.40 -5.58 10.44
N GLN A 41 19.49 -4.85 10.19
CA GLN A 41 20.42 -4.36 11.23
C GLN A 41 20.79 -2.89 11.05
N THR A 42 20.90 -2.40 9.80
CA THR A 42 21.41 -1.05 9.52
C THR A 42 20.36 -0.23 8.78
N ILE A 43 20.01 0.96 9.27
CA ILE A 43 19.15 1.89 8.55
C ILE A 43 19.96 2.54 7.42
N ILE A 44 19.51 2.38 6.18
CA ILE A 44 20.18 2.94 4.99
C ILE A 44 19.42 4.13 4.39
N LYS A 45 18.12 4.24 4.65
CA LYS A 45 17.29 5.37 4.21
C LYS A 45 16.16 5.58 5.21
N GLN A 46 15.84 6.83 5.49
CA GLN A 46 14.76 7.20 6.42
C GLN A 46 13.57 7.88 5.76
N ASN A 47 13.69 8.30 4.49
CA ASN A 47 12.66 9.05 3.75
C ASN A 47 12.35 8.36 2.41
N ALA A 48 12.10 7.05 2.43
CA ALA A 48 11.56 6.35 1.28
C ALA A 48 10.08 6.73 1.06
N VAL A 49 9.66 6.81 -0.20
CA VAL A 49 8.25 6.98 -0.55
C VAL A 49 7.89 5.81 -1.46
N LYS A 50 7.04 4.91 -0.95
CA LYS A 50 6.56 3.71 -1.67
C LYS A 50 5.06 3.71 -1.91
N ILE A 51 4.46 4.90 -1.81
CA ILE A 51 3.09 5.18 -2.23
C ILE A 51 3.14 6.08 -3.47
N ARG A 52 2.24 5.87 -4.41
CA ARG A 52 2.19 6.60 -5.68
C ARG A 52 0.75 6.73 -6.16
N ARG A 53 0.42 7.89 -6.71
CA ARG A 53 -0.81 8.09 -7.46
C ARG A 53 -0.70 7.54 -8.88
N LEU A 54 -1.74 6.85 -9.30
CA LEU A 54 -1.91 6.16 -10.56
C LEU A 54 -3.23 6.61 -11.20
N TYR A 55 -3.40 6.32 -12.48
CA TYR A 55 -4.60 6.54 -13.28
C TYR A 55 -5.19 7.94 -13.08
N LYS A 56 -4.53 8.94 -13.64
CA LYS A 56 -4.95 10.36 -13.57
C LYS A 56 -5.19 10.84 -12.13
N ASN A 57 -4.39 10.36 -11.19
CA ASN A 57 -4.48 10.66 -9.75
C ASN A 57 -5.74 10.14 -9.03
N GLN A 58 -6.51 9.25 -9.66
CA GLN A 58 -7.75 8.70 -9.11
C GLN A 58 -7.55 7.40 -8.34
N VAL A 59 -6.36 6.80 -8.43
CA VAL A 59 -5.98 5.58 -7.71
C VAL A 59 -4.70 5.85 -6.93
N ILE A 60 -4.63 5.35 -5.69
CA ILE A 60 -3.38 5.32 -4.92
C ILE A 60 -2.92 3.87 -4.81
N ALA A 61 -1.64 3.64 -5.10
CA ALA A 61 -1.00 2.34 -4.91
C ALA A 61 0.14 2.45 -3.88
N GLY A 62 0.29 1.43 -3.06
CA GLY A 62 1.34 1.29 -2.05
C GLY A 62 1.99 -0.09 -2.12
N PHE A 63 3.31 -0.14 -2.02
CA PHE A 63 4.07 -1.40 -2.12
C PHE A 63 5.09 -1.61 -1.01
N ALA A 64 4.98 -2.72 -0.27
CA ALA A 64 5.92 -3.08 0.79
C ALA A 64 6.94 -4.14 0.32
N GLY A 65 7.90 -3.73 -0.50
CA GLY A 65 8.96 -4.61 -1.03
C GLY A 65 10.15 -3.87 -1.64
N GLY A 66 10.89 -4.53 -2.53
CA GLY A 66 12.03 -3.93 -3.25
C GLY A 66 11.61 -2.76 -4.15
N VAL A 67 12.45 -1.73 -4.27
CA VAL A 67 12.10 -0.53 -5.04
C VAL A 67 11.91 -0.85 -6.54
N ALA A 68 12.75 -1.71 -7.11
CA ALA A 68 12.64 -2.11 -8.52
C ALA A 68 11.31 -2.83 -8.81
N ASP A 69 10.90 -3.71 -7.90
CA ASP A 69 9.65 -4.46 -7.99
C ASP A 69 8.44 -3.53 -7.91
N ALA A 70 8.51 -2.52 -7.04
CA ALA A 70 7.47 -1.50 -6.91
C ALA A 70 7.23 -0.78 -8.24
N PHE A 71 8.30 -0.31 -8.89
CA PHE A 71 8.20 0.39 -10.17
C PHE A 71 7.59 -0.50 -11.25
N ALA A 72 8.07 -1.73 -11.38
CA ALA A 72 7.57 -2.67 -12.38
C ALA A 72 6.07 -3.00 -12.18
N LEU A 73 5.63 -3.16 -10.93
CA LEU A 73 4.23 -3.45 -10.62
C LEU A 73 3.33 -2.21 -10.80
N PHE A 74 3.79 -1.02 -10.42
CA PHE A 74 3.04 0.21 -10.66
C PHE A 74 2.83 0.48 -12.15
N GLU A 75 3.87 0.33 -12.97
CA GLU A 75 3.76 0.53 -14.41
C GLU A 75 2.81 -0.48 -15.06
N ARG A 76 2.90 -1.76 -14.69
CA ARG A 76 1.98 -2.79 -15.17
C ARG A 76 0.54 -2.52 -14.72
N PHE A 77 0.35 -2.09 -13.47
CA PHE A 77 -0.98 -1.81 -12.95
C PHE A 77 -1.59 -0.56 -13.60
N GLU A 78 -0.80 0.47 -13.91
CA GLU A 78 -1.23 1.63 -14.70
C GLU A 78 -1.80 1.18 -16.05
N GLY A 79 -1.09 0.32 -16.77
CA GLY A 79 -1.59 -0.26 -18.03
C GLY A 79 -2.89 -1.06 -17.84
N LYS A 80 -3.03 -1.82 -16.75
CA LYS A 80 -4.30 -2.52 -16.44
C LYS A 80 -5.44 -1.58 -16.12
N LEU A 81 -5.17 -0.46 -15.46
CA LEU A 81 -6.17 0.58 -15.22
C LEU A 81 -6.62 1.23 -16.53
N GLU A 82 -5.70 1.49 -17.46
CA GLU A 82 -6.05 1.98 -18.80
C GLU A 82 -6.92 0.98 -19.58
N GLU A 83 -6.51 -0.29 -19.65
CA GLU A 83 -7.25 -1.38 -20.30
C GLU A 83 -8.66 -1.59 -19.69
N ALA A 84 -8.77 -1.41 -18.37
CA ALA A 84 -10.02 -1.59 -17.63
C ALA A 84 -10.86 -0.30 -17.53
N HIS A 85 -10.44 0.79 -18.18
CA HIS A 85 -11.08 2.11 -18.12
C HIS A 85 -11.32 2.59 -16.66
N GLY A 86 -10.31 2.41 -15.81
CA GLY A 86 -10.34 2.85 -14.41
C GLY A 86 -11.08 1.93 -13.45
N ASN A 87 -11.60 0.78 -13.91
CA ASN A 87 -12.22 -0.19 -13.01
C ASN A 87 -11.15 -0.91 -12.17
N LEU A 88 -11.02 -0.50 -10.91
CA LEU A 88 -9.98 -0.98 -9.99
C LEU A 88 -10.03 -2.51 -9.79
N ALA A 89 -11.20 -3.07 -9.53
CA ALA A 89 -11.36 -4.51 -9.28
C ALA A 89 -10.99 -5.35 -10.51
N ARG A 90 -11.43 -4.92 -11.70
CA ARG A 90 -11.07 -5.60 -12.96
C ARG A 90 -9.57 -5.51 -13.23
N ALA A 91 -8.97 -4.33 -13.08
CA ALA A 91 -7.54 -4.14 -13.24
C ALA A 91 -6.73 -5.01 -12.25
N ALA A 92 -7.18 -5.09 -10.99
CA ALA A 92 -6.54 -5.89 -9.95
C ALA A 92 -6.54 -7.38 -10.29
N VAL A 93 -7.68 -7.91 -10.74
CA VAL A 93 -7.79 -9.32 -11.17
C VAL A 93 -6.93 -9.60 -12.40
N GLN A 94 -6.85 -8.68 -13.35
CA GLN A 94 -5.96 -8.82 -14.52
C GLN A 94 -4.49 -8.84 -14.11
N LEU A 95 -4.06 -7.91 -13.24
CA LEU A 95 -2.70 -7.89 -12.72
C LEU A 95 -2.39 -9.17 -11.94
N ALA A 96 -3.28 -9.64 -11.08
CA ALA A 96 -3.08 -10.85 -10.28
C ALA A 96 -2.88 -12.09 -11.17
N LYS A 97 -3.61 -12.19 -12.29
CA LYS A 97 -3.41 -13.25 -13.29
C LYS A 97 -2.02 -13.15 -13.95
N ASP A 98 -1.61 -11.96 -14.36
CA ASP A 98 -0.30 -11.74 -14.97
C ASP A 98 0.84 -12.03 -13.96
N TRP A 99 0.71 -11.57 -12.73
CA TRP A 99 1.68 -11.78 -11.65
C TRP A 99 1.86 -13.27 -11.35
N ARG A 100 0.76 -14.02 -11.27
CA ARG A 100 0.81 -15.48 -11.05
C ARG A 100 1.40 -16.23 -12.24
N THR A 101 1.27 -15.74 -13.47
CA THR A 101 1.72 -16.47 -14.67
C THR A 101 3.14 -16.11 -15.10
N ASP A 102 3.61 -14.90 -14.79
CA ASP A 102 4.96 -14.43 -15.10
C ASP A 102 6.00 -15.05 -14.15
N LYS A 103 7.01 -15.72 -14.72
CA LYS A 103 8.08 -16.40 -13.98
C LYS A 103 8.94 -15.43 -13.16
N SER A 104 9.11 -14.20 -13.63
CA SER A 104 9.88 -13.16 -12.95
C SER A 104 9.10 -12.58 -11.77
N LEU A 105 7.81 -12.27 -11.96
CA LEU A 105 6.98 -11.64 -10.94
C LEU A 105 6.61 -12.59 -9.79
N ARG A 106 6.43 -13.89 -10.05
CA ARG A 106 6.09 -14.88 -8.99
C ARG A 106 7.12 -14.98 -7.85
N ARG A 107 8.35 -14.53 -8.05
CA ARG A 107 9.41 -14.57 -7.03
C ARG A 107 9.33 -13.41 -6.04
N LEU A 108 8.45 -12.45 -6.30
CA LEU A 108 8.24 -11.31 -5.44
C LEU A 108 7.43 -11.73 -4.21
N GLU A 109 8.05 -11.69 -3.04
CA GLU A 109 7.39 -11.91 -1.74
C GLU A 109 6.57 -10.69 -1.28
N ALA A 110 6.09 -9.88 -2.22
CA ALA A 110 5.57 -8.56 -1.94
C ALA A 110 4.05 -8.48 -2.10
N LEU A 111 3.48 -7.55 -1.34
CA LEU A 111 2.06 -7.22 -1.35
C LEU A 111 1.88 -5.80 -1.91
N LEU A 112 0.89 -5.66 -2.79
CA LEU A 112 0.50 -4.40 -3.42
C LEU A 112 -0.87 -4.00 -2.87
N VAL A 113 -0.95 -2.82 -2.25
CA VAL A 113 -2.20 -2.20 -1.83
C VAL A 113 -2.61 -1.21 -2.91
N VAL A 114 -3.85 -1.26 -3.37
CA VAL A 114 -4.39 -0.32 -4.37
C VAL A 114 -5.76 0.16 -3.90
N ALA A 115 -6.04 1.44 -4.08
CA ALA A 115 -7.28 2.01 -3.61
C ALA A 115 -7.75 3.16 -4.49
N ASP A 116 -9.05 3.19 -4.77
CA ASP A 116 -9.76 4.39 -5.23
C ASP A 116 -10.65 4.91 -4.07
N VAL A 117 -11.50 5.88 -4.34
CA VAL A 117 -12.37 6.44 -3.29
C VAL A 117 -13.42 5.47 -2.75
N LYS A 118 -13.79 4.44 -3.55
CA LYS A 118 -14.86 3.49 -3.25
C LYS A 118 -14.33 2.11 -2.89
N THR A 119 -13.14 1.75 -3.33
CA THR A 119 -12.63 0.37 -3.36
C THR A 119 -11.21 0.34 -2.80
N LEU A 120 -10.92 -0.62 -1.93
CA LEU A 120 -9.59 -0.88 -1.38
C LEU A 120 -9.25 -2.35 -1.57
N LEU A 121 -8.13 -2.65 -2.23
CA LEU A 121 -7.73 -4.01 -2.58
C LEU A 121 -6.27 -4.29 -2.19
N LEU A 122 -6.03 -5.52 -1.74
CA LEU A 122 -4.72 -6.12 -1.55
C LEU A 122 -4.48 -7.16 -2.64
N ILE A 123 -3.36 -7.05 -3.33
CA ILE A 123 -2.95 -7.97 -4.40
C ILE A 123 -1.63 -8.62 -4.02
N SER A 124 -1.51 -9.93 -4.23
CA SER A 124 -0.31 -10.70 -3.92
C SER A 124 0.28 -11.42 -5.15
N GLY A 125 1.56 -11.78 -5.06
CA GLY A 125 2.22 -12.58 -6.10
C GLY A 125 1.69 -14.01 -6.27
N SER A 126 0.88 -14.52 -5.35
CA SER A 126 0.17 -15.80 -5.52
C SER A 126 -1.08 -15.67 -6.40
N GLY A 127 -1.45 -14.45 -6.78
CA GLY A 127 -2.63 -14.16 -7.60
C GLY A 127 -3.90 -13.95 -6.78
N GLU A 128 -3.78 -13.68 -5.48
CA GLU A 128 -4.93 -13.34 -4.63
C GLU A 128 -5.28 -11.85 -4.78
N VAL A 129 -6.57 -11.55 -4.72
CA VAL A 129 -7.14 -10.19 -4.68
C VAL A 129 -8.13 -10.16 -3.52
N ILE A 130 -7.86 -9.34 -2.51
CA ILE A 130 -8.60 -9.33 -1.25
C ILE A 130 -9.08 -7.91 -0.96
N GLU A 131 -10.38 -7.74 -0.74
CA GLU A 131 -10.96 -6.51 -0.19
C GLU A 131 -11.16 -6.69 1.34
N PRO A 132 -10.68 -5.76 2.19
CA PRO A 132 -10.91 -5.85 3.62
C PRO A 132 -12.34 -5.45 4.00
N ASP A 133 -12.99 -6.26 4.83
CA ASP A 133 -14.38 -6.03 5.27
C ASP A 133 -14.58 -4.70 6.02
N ASP A 134 -13.55 -4.26 6.75
CA ASP A 134 -13.56 -3.05 7.57
C ASP A 134 -12.96 -1.82 6.87
N GLY A 135 -12.59 -1.95 5.59
CA GLY A 135 -11.96 -0.87 4.83
C GLY A 135 -10.54 -0.52 5.30
N ILE A 136 -9.86 -1.42 6.02
CA ILE A 136 -8.50 -1.18 6.52
C ILE A 136 -7.57 -2.33 6.12
N VAL A 137 -6.43 -2.02 5.51
CA VAL A 137 -5.37 -2.99 5.25
C VAL A 137 -4.00 -2.39 5.55
N ALA A 138 -3.10 -3.20 6.09
CA ALA A 138 -1.71 -2.80 6.28
C ALA A 138 -0.76 -3.91 5.85
N VAL A 139 0.39 -3.53 5.31
CA VAL A 139 1.43 -4.43 4.82
C VAL A 139 2.81 -3.91 5.25
N GLY A 140 3.82 -4.77 5.15
CA GLY A 140 5.20 -4.43 5.51
C GLY A 140 5.56 -4.75 6.95
N SER A 141 6.73 -4.28 7.37
CA SER A 141 7.40 -4.70 8.61
C SER A 141 6.60 -4.41 9.89
N GLY A 142 5.91 -3.28 9.94
CA GLY A 142 5.04 -2.86 11.03
C GLY A 142 3.55 -3.02 10.76
N GLY A 143 3.18 -3.74 9.68
CA GLY A 143 1.80 -3.79 9.18
C GLY A 143 0.80 -4.26 10.24
N SER A 144 1.13 -5.29 11.01
CA SER A 144 0.24 -5.82 12.05
C SER A 144 -0.03 -4.81 13.18
N PHE A 145 0.97 -4.01 13.56
CA PHE A 145 0.82 -2.97 14.59
C PHE A 145 -0.05 -1.83 14.08
N ALA A 146 0.23 -1.35 12.85
CA ALA A 146 -0.56 -0.31 12.21
C ALA A 146 -2.02 -0.75 12.01
N LEU A 147 -2.26 -2.00 11.57
CA LEU A 147 -3.59 -2.55 11.39
C LEU A 147 -4.38 -2.60 12.70
N ALA A 148 -3.76 -3.07 13.78
CA ALA A 148 -4.40 -3.12 15.09
C ALA A 148 -4.76 -1.72 15.60
N ALA A 149 -3.84 -0.77 15.48
CA ALA A 149 -4.04 0.62 15.87
C ALA A 149 -5.18 1.27 15.06
N ALA A 150 -5.13 1.19 13.73
CA ALA A 150 -6.16 1.77 12.86
C ALA A 150 -7.54 1.19 13.13
N ARG A 151 -7.66 -0.12 13.35
CA ARG A 151 -8.93 -0.77 13.70
C ARG A 151 -9.48 -0.28 15.05
N ALA A 152 -8.63 -0.05 16.03
CA ALA A 152 -9.05 0.50 17.32
C ALA A 152 -9.52 1.96 17.16
N LEU A 153 -8.75 2.79 16.46
CA LEU A 153 -9.08 4.19 16.19
C LEU A 153 -10.37 4.33 15.39
N ALA A 154 -10.57 3.52 14.34
CA ALA A 154 -11.77 3.55 13.52
C ALA A 154 -13.05 3.22 14.32
N ARG A 155 -12.96 2.39 15.37
CA ARG A 155 -14.10 2.01 16.21
C ARG A 155 -14.40 2.99 17.34
N HIS A 156 -13.40 3.73 17.81
CA HIS A 156 -13.47 4.42 19.10
C HIS A 156 -13.09 5.90 19.05
N ALA A 157 -12.61 6.39 17.91
CA ALA A 157 -12.20 7.78 17.75
C ALA A 157 -12.94 8.46 16.59
N ASP A 158 -13.23 9.74 16.78
CA ASP A 158 -13.79 10.60 15.74
C ASP A 158 -12.65 11.21 14.90
N LEU A 159 -12.07 10.37 14.04
CA LEU A 159 -10.94 10.71 13.18
C LEU A 159 -11.25 10.42 11.71
N SER A 160 -10.77 11.27 10.81
CA SER A 160 -10.81 11.03 9.37
C SER A 160 -9.92 9.86 8.94
N ALA A 161 -10.11 9.36 7.72
CA ALA A 161 -9.26 8.31 7.14
C ALA A 161 -7.76 8.69 7.17
N ARG A 162 -7.44 9.94 6.84
CA ARG A 162 -6.07 10.50 6.87
C ARG A 162 -5.46 10.49 8.27
N GLU A 163 -6.23 10.92 9.26
CA GLU A 163 -5.77 10.95 10.65
C GLU A 163 -5.57 9.53 11.20
N ILE A 164 -6.51 8.62 10.96
CA ILE A 164 -6.36 7.20 11.35
C ILE A 164 -5.09 6.60 10.72
N ALA A 165 -4.86 6.83 9.43
CA ALA A 165 -3.67 6.30 8.75
C ALA A 165 -2.36 6.86 9.32
N ARG A 166 -2.34 8.15 9.70
CA ARG A 166 -1.20 8.80 10.38
C ARG A 166 -0.95 8.18 11.75
N GLU A 167 -1.94 8.25 12.63
CA GLU A 167 -1.82 7.79 14.02
C GLU A 167 -1.45 6.30 14.10
N ALA A 168 -2.02 5.49 13.21
CA ALA A 168 -1.69 4.07 13.12
C ALA A 168 -0.21 3.81 12.78
N LEU A 169 0.38 4.60 11.88
CA LEU A 169 1.81 4.49 11.56
C LEU A 169 2.69 5.06 12.68
N GLU A 170 2.26 6.12 13.36
CA GLU A 170 2.97 6.68 14.51
C GLU A 170 3.06 5.65 15.64
N ILE A 171 1.96 4.98 15.97
CA ILE A 171 1.92 3.87 16.93
C ILE A 171 2.80 2.70 16.45
N ALA A 172 2.72 2.35 15.17
CA ALA A 172 3.58 1.29 14.63
C ALA A 172 5.07 1.63 14.72
N ALA A 173 5.46 2.90 14.55
CA ALA A 173 6.84 3.37 14.67
C ALA A 173 7.36 3.38 16.11
N GLU A 174 6.48 3.38 17.11
CA GLU A 174 6.86 3.26 18.52
C GLU A 174 7.13 1.82 18.95
N ILE A 175 6.68 0.85 18.15
CA ILE A 175 6.77 -0.59 18.48
C ILE A 175 7.74 -1.31 17.54
N CYS A 176 7.64 -1.06 16.23
CA CYS A 176 8.40 -1.75 15.21
C CYS A 176 9.73 -1.07 14.94
N VAL A 177 10.84 -1.75 15.22
CA VAL A 177 12.20 -1.28 14.93
C VAL A 177 12.49 -1.03 13.43
N PHE A 178 11.59 -1.45 12.55
CA PHE A 178 11.68 -1.30 11.09
C PHE A 178 10.63 -0.32 10.52
N THR A 179 10.03 0.51 11.36
CA THR A 179 9.06 1.55 10.97
C THR A 179 9.45 2.85 11.66
N ASN A 180 9.51 3.97 10.95
CA ASN A 180 9.84 5.28 11.53
C ASN A 180 8.68 6.29 11.45
N LYS A 181 8.91 7.48 12.02
CA LYS A 181 7.92 8.58 12.04
C LYS A 181 7.96 9.47 10.79
N ASN A 182 8.74 9.11 9.76
CA ASN A 182 8.80 9.86 8.51
C ASN A 182 7.70 9.37 7.58
N ILE A 183 6.48 9.87 7.82
CA ILE A 183 5.25 9.36 7.19
C ILE A 183 4.85 10.21 6.00
N THR A 184 4.59 9.56 4.86
CA THR A 184 3.95 10.17 3.68
C THR A 184 2.50 9.67 3.58
N ILE A 185 1.56 10.55 3.23
CA ILE A 185 0.13 10.21 3.11
C ILE A 185 -0.46 10.83 1.86
N GLU A 186 -1.11 9.99 1.06
CA GLU A 186 -1.96 10.37 -0.06
C GLU A 186 -3.43 10.13 0.31
N GLU A 187 -4.33 10.99 -0.17
CA GLU A 187 -5.77 10.91 0.13
C GLU A 187 -6.61 11.15 -1.13
N LEU A 188 -7.72 10.42 -1.24
CA LEU A 188 -8.78 10.62 -2.23
C LEU A 188 -10.07 10.94 -1.50
N ILE A 189 -10.80 11.95 -2.00
CA ILE A 189 -12.07 12.40 -1.42
C ILE A 189 -13.14 12.33 -2.52
N GLU A 190 -14.33 11.84 -2.19
CA GLU A 190 -15.39 11.58 -3.19
C GLU A 190 -15.86 12.87 -3.89
N GLU A 191 -15.78 14.02 -3.22
CA GLU A 191 -16.14 15.33 -3.75
C GLU A 191 -15.23 15.80 -4.90
N GLU A 192 -13.96 15.38 -4.96
CA GLU A 192 -13.00 15.86 -5.97
C GLU A 192 -13.24 15.26 -7.37
N LEU A 193 -13.98 14.14 -7.48
CA LEU A 193 -14.20 13.44 -8.75
C LEU A 193 -15.34 14.03 -9.60
N THR A 194 -16.15 14.94 -9.05
CA THR A 194 -17.24 15.60 -9.80
C THR A 194 -16.75 16.81 -10.63
N GLN A 195 -15.55 17.33 -10.39
CA GLN A 195 -15.04 18.52 -11.10
C GLN A 195 -14.16 18.21 -12.33
N GLY A 196 -13.85 16.94 -12.61
CA GLY A 196 -12.97 16.54 -13.72
C GLY A 196 -13.66 16.28 -15.08
N GLY A 197 -14.98 16.49 -15.17
CA GLY A 197 -15.82 16.12 -16.32
C GLY A 197 -16.44 17.31 -17.04
N GLY A 198 -15.62 18.24 -17.53
CA GLY A 198 -15.90 19.15 -18.66
C GLY A 198 -17.12 20.08 -18.61
N THR A 199 -16.84 21.39 -18.58
CA THR A 199 -17.46 22.33 -19.53
C THR A 199 -16.41 23.35 -19.96
N VAL A 200 -15.86 23.17 -21.17
CA VAL A 200 -15.51 24.30 -22.03
C VAL A 200 -16.85 24.83 -22.55
N GLY A 201 -17.25 26.00 -22.07
CA GLY A 201 -18.23 26.89 -22.70
C GLY A 201 -17.76 28.29 -22.35
N SER A 202 -17.08 29.00 -23.26
CA SER A 202 -17.65 29.79 -24.35
C SER A 202 -18.70 30.78 -23.86
N ASP A 203 -18.25 32.04 -23.78
CA ASP A 203 -18.99 33.29 -23.99
C ASP A 203 -20.12 33.67 -23.02
N ALA A 204 -19.86 34.65 -22.17
CA ALA A 204 -20.32 36.05 -22.32
C ALA A 204 -19.72 36.95 -21.22
#